data_AF-A0A6C0DK91-F1
#
_entry.id   AF-A0A6C0DK91-F1
#
_cell.length_a   1.000
_cell.length_b   1.000
_cell.length_c   1.000
_cell.angle_alpha   90.00
_cell.angle_beta   90.00
_cell.angle_gamma   90.00
#
_symmetry.space_group_name_H-M   'P 1'
#
loop_
_entity.id
_entity.type
_entity.pdbx_description
1 polymer ?
#
loop_
_entity_poly.entity_id
_entity_poly.type
_entity_poly.pdbx_seq_one_letter_code
_entity_poly.pdbx_strand_id
1 'polypeptide(L)'
;MGNGGSIDCPRTSAYIDNTLKPDQRNLSNQINNLNSEISVFQKNIDKYTKDNADLQNQISKMFTKSQLDAAVSSAIKPLQDQINSNNNTISALNAEKNRLTINRDNLLKQLNQERKIADDSLTIVNSEIGNSKYKSTNIVYDSNEKTYQYYNSIREQNDKLLDKSSTSKSENLTYDQKAFYQVERFDNVLKINYILYIVYYVFLIVLIGILFFVQTNMSIYYRIIIIVLLILYPFIIYTVEKMLYDAGSYTYSTINTNVYSNNY
;
A
#
# COMPACT_ATOMS: atom_id res chain seq x y z
N MET A 1 -2.66 41.33 47.84
CA MET A 1 -3.68 40.28 47.58
C MET A 1 -3.23 39.49 46.36
N GLY A 2 -2.38 38.48 46.56
CA GLY A 2 -1.85 37.65 45.49
C GLY A 2 -2.80 36.49 45.24
N ASN A 3 -3.44 36.48 44.07
CA ASN A 3 -4.34 35.44 43.64
C ASN A 3 -3.51 34.22 43.23
N GLY A 4 -3.26 33.32 44.18
CA GLY A 4 -2.57 32.04 43.95
C GLY A 4 -3.50 31.08 43.23
N GLY A 5 -3.60 31.21 41.90
CA GLY A 5 -4.21 30.19 41.07
C GLY A 5 -3.33 28.95 41.11
N SER A 6 -3.72 27.92 41.87
CA SER A 6 -3.07 26.62 41.81
C SER A 6 -3.34 26.03 40.43
N ILE A 7 -2.33 26.03 39.57
CA ILE A 7 -2.40 25.33 38.29
C ILE A 7 -2.23 23.84 38.61
N ASP A 8 -3.36 23.14 38.58
CA ASP A 8 -3.48 21.71 38.82
C ASP A 8 -2.62 20.97 37.78
N CYS A 9 -1.52 20.35 38.22
CA CYS A 9 -0.73 19.47 37.35
C CYS A 9 -1.65 18.36 36.84
N PRO A 10 -1.71 18.07 35.53
CA PRO A 10 -2.46 16.93 35.04
C PRO A 10 -1.87 15.68 35.70
N ARG A 11 -2.64 15.10 36.62
CA ARG A 11 -2.27 13.89 37.35
C ARG A 11 -1.84 12.84 36.34
N THR A 12 -0.83 12.02 36.66
CA THR A 12 -0.38 10.89 35.84
C THR A 12 -1.55 9.99 35.41
N SER A 13 -2.63 9.96 36.20
CA SER A 13 -3.91 9.34 35.83
C SER A 13 -4.51 9.90 34.54
N ALA A 14 -4.46 11.22 34.29
CA ALA A 14 -4.97 11.84 33.08
C ALA A 14 -4.19 11.43 31.82
N TYR A 15 -2.87 11.23 31.90
CA TYR A 15 -2.10 10.72 30.76
C TYR A 15 -2.42 9.25 30.46
N ILE A 16 -2.54 8.42 31.51
CA ILE A 16 -2.97 7.04 31.40
C ILE A 16 -4.40 6.95 30.80
N ASP A 17 -5.30 7.80 31.27
CA ASP A 17 -6.71 7.78 30.89
C ASP A 17 -6.97 8.36 29.49
N ASN A 18 -6.24 9.41 29.11
CA ASN A 18 -6.50 10.15 27.87
C ASN A 18 -5.62 9.70 26.69
N THR A 19 -4.55 8.94 26.92
CA THR A 19 -3.61 8.55 25.86
C THR A 19 -3.45 7.03 25.78
N LEU A 20 -2.95 6.39 26.84
CA LEU A 20 -2.67 4.95 26.84
C LEU A 20 -3.94 4.10 26.71
N LYS A 21 -5.03 4.43 27.42
CA LYS A 21 -6.29 3.66 27.35
C LYS A 21 -7.00 3.75 25.98
N PRO A 22 -7.10 4.93 25.33
CA PRO A 22 -7.56 5.04 23.95
C PRO A 22 -6.74 4.23 22.95
N ASP A 23 -5.40 4.28 23.03
CA ASP A 23 -4.51 3.55 22.12
C ASP A 23 -4.69 2.03 22.28
N GLN A 24 -4.70 1.53 23.51
CA GLN A 24 -4.98 0.11 23.78
C GLN A 24 -6.36 -0.35 23.26
N ARG A 25 -7.38 0.51 23.36
CA ARG A 25 -8.71 0.21 22.79
C ARG A 25 -8.66 0.16 21.26
N ASN A 26 -7.92 1.07 20.63
CA ASN A 26 -7.73 1.07 19.18
C ASN A 26 -7.01 -0.19 18.70
N LEU A 27 -5.87 -0.54 19.31
CA LEU A 27 -5.15 -1.79 19.02
C LEU A 27 -6.04 -3.03 19.23
N SER A 28 -6.81 -3.07 20.31
CA SER A 28 -7.77 -4.16 20.57
C SER A 28 -8.84 -4.28 19.48
N ASN A 29 -9.41 -3.16 19.04
CA ASN A 29 -10.39 -3.14 17.95
C ASN A 29 -9.78 -3.62 16.62
N GLN A 30 -8.56 -3.21 16.31
CA GLN A 30 -7.85 -3.69 15.12
C GLN A 30 -7.58 -5.20 15.19
N ILE A 31 -7.16 -5.73 16.35
CA ILE A 31 -6.97 -7.17 16.57
C ILE A 31 -8.29 -7.93 16.38
N ASN A 32 -9.41 -7.40 16.89
CA ASN A 32 -10.72 -8.02 16.73
C ASN A 32 -11.18 -8.06 15.27
N ASN A 33 -10.94 -6.98 14.52
CA ASN A 33 -11.23 -6.93 13.08
C ASN A 33 -10.39 -7.95 12.31
N LEU A 34 -9.08 -8.02 12.59
CA LEU A 34 -8.18 -9.02 11.97
C LEU A 34 -8.62 -10.45 12.30
N ASN A 35 -9.03 -10.74 13.53
CA ASN A 35 -9.56 -12.06 13.89
C ASN A 35 -10.84 -12.42 13.12
N SER A 36 -11.71 -11.43 12.88
CA SER A 36 -12.91 -11.61 12.05
C SER A 36 -12.54 -11.95 10.60
N GLU A 37 -11.60 -11.21 9.99
CA GLU A 37 -11.11 -11.48 8.64
C GLU A 37 -10.44 -12.85 8.51
N ILE A 38 -9.57 -13.22 9.46
CA ILE A 38 -8.93 -14.54 9.52
C ILE A 38 -9.99 -15.65 9.59
N SER A 39 -11.07 -15.45 10.36
CA SER A 39 -12.17 -16.41 10.46
C SER A 39 -12.93 -16.56 9.13
N VAL A 40 -13.16 -15.46 8.41
CA VAL A 40 -13.77 -15.48 7.07
C VAL A 40 -12.87 -16.24 6.08
N PHE A 41 -11.57 -15.96 6.06
CA PHE A 41 -10.64 -16.67 5.20
C PHE A 41 -10.57 -18.16 5.52
N GLN A 42 -10.58 -18.55 6.80
CA GLN A 42 -10.63 -19.96 7.19
C GLN A 42 -11.90 -20.65 6.66
N LYS A 43 -13.08 -20.02 6.80
CA LYS A 43 -14.32 -20.57 6.26
C LYS A 43 -14.28 -20.77 4.74
N ASN A 44 -13.66 -19.85 4.01
CA ASN A 44 -13.50 -19.98 2.57
C ASN A 44 -12.54 -21.13 2.20
N ILE A 45 -11.43 -21.28 2.92
CA ILE A 45 -10.50 -22.42 2.75
C ILE A 45 -11.23 -23.75 3.00
N ASP A 46 -12.02 -23.84 4.08
CA ASP A 46 -12.78 -25.05 4.41
C ASP A 46 -13.80 -25.39 3.33
N LYS A 47 -14.50 -24.38 2.79
CA LYS A 47 -15.44 -24.54 1.67
C LYS A 47 -14.75 -25.12 0.44
N TYR A 48 -13.68 -24.51 -0.05
CA TYR A 48 -12.97 -25.00 -1.24
C TYR A 48 -12.34 -26.38 -1.03
N THR A 49 -11.90 -26.68 0.19
CA THR A 49 -11.38 -28.00 0.57
C THR A 49 -12.48 -29.06 0.46
N LYS A 50 -13.69 -28.74 0.92
CA LYS A 50 -14.86 -29.62 0.80
C LYS A 50 -15.27 -29.79 -0.67
N ASP A 51 -15.35 -28.71 -1.44
CA ASP A 51 -15.70 -28.75 -2.86
C ASP A 51 -14.71 -29.64 -3.63
N ASN A 52 -13.41 -29.56 -3.33
CA ASN A 52 -12.39 -30.43 -3.91
C ASN A 52 -12.59 -31.91 -3.55
N ALA A 53 -12.95 -32.22 -2.30
CA ALA A 53 -13.25 -33.59 -1.90
C ALA A 53 -14.46 -34.16 -2.67
N ASP A 54 -15.50 -33.35 -2.87
CA ASP A 54 -16.68 -33.73 -3.64
C ASP A 54 -16.38 -33.94 -5.13
N LEU A 55 -15.55 -33.08 -5.73
CA LEU A 55 -15.07 -33.25 -7.12
C LEU A 55 -14.23 -34.52 -7.27
N GLN A 56 -13.34 -34.82 -6.32
CA GLN A 56 -12.55 -36.07 -6.32
C GLN A 56 -13.44 -37.31 -6.19
N ASN A 57 -14.50 -37.25 -5.39
CA ASN A 57 -15.49 -38.31 -5.30
C ASN A 57 -16.25 -38.51 -6.62
N GLN A 58 -16.59 -37.43 -7.33
CA GLN A 58 -17.22 -37.51 -8.65
C GLN A 58 -16.28 -38.16 -9.68
N ILE A 59 -15.01 -37.71 -9.72
CA ILE A 59 -13.98 -38.30 -10.59
C ILE A 59 -13.85 -39.81 -10.31
N SER A 60 -13.77 -40.21 -9.05
CA SER A 60 -13.64 -41.63 -8.65
C SER A 60 -14.85 -42.48 -9.08
N LYS A 61 -16.07 -41.92 -9.04
CA LYS A 61 -17.29 -42.58 -9.53
C LYS A 61 -17.31 -42.73 -11.06
N MET A 62 -16.72 -41.79 -11.80
CA MET A 62 -16.61 -41.91 -13.26
C MET A 62 -15.60 -42.99 -13.65
N PHE A 63 -14.49 -43.13 -12.91
CA PHE A 63 -13.49 -44.18 -13.14
C PHE A 63 -13.99 -45.61 -12.85
N THR A 64 -14.93 -45.78 -11.93
CA THR A 64 -15.50 -47.10 -11.61
C THR A 64 -16.53 -47.59 -12.64
N LYS A 65 -16.98 -46.73 -13.56
CA LYS A 65 -18.11 -47.02 -14.47
C LYS A 65 -17.72 -47.32 -15.92
N SER A 66 -16.48 -47.10 -16.34
CA SER A 66 -16.02 -47.53 -17.66
C SER A 66 -14.51 -47.79 -17.69
N GLN A 67 -14.07 -48.75 -18.50
CA GLN A 67 -12.71 -48.70 -19.04
C GLN A 67 -12.55 -47.37 -19.80
N LEU A 68 -11.38 -46.76 -19.72
CA LEU A 68 -11.11 -45.35 -20.03
C LEU A 68 -11.38 -44.99 -21.51
N ASP A 69 -12.64 -44.78 -21.88
CA ASP A 69 -13.03 -44.25 -23.19
C ASP A 69 -12.83 -42.73 -23.25
N ALA A 70 -12.58 -42.21 -24.46
CA ALA A 70 -12.33 -40.78 -24.71
C ALA A 70 -13.41 -39.85 -24.14
N ALA A 71 -14.65 -40.34 -24.01
CA ALA A 71 -15.76 -39.62 -23.40
C ALA A 71 -15.55 -39.38 -21.89
N VAL A 72 -15.05 -40.36 -21.14
CA VAL A 72 -14.75 -40.22 -19.71
C VAL A 72 -13.57 -39.30 -19.47
N SER A 73 -12.52 -39.39 -20.30
CA SER A 73 -11.39 -38.46 -20.25
C SER A 73 -11.83 -37.00 -20.49
N SER A 74 -12.71 -36.79 -21.48
CA SER A 74 -13.26 -35.46 -21.79
C SER A 74 -14.14 -34.90 -20.65
N ALA A 75 -14.87 -35.77 -19.93
CA ALA A 75 -15.70 -35.38 -18.79
C ALA A 75 -14.89 -35.10 -17.51
N ILE A 76 -13.74 -35.77 -17.31
CA ILE A 76 -12.88 -35.60 -16.14
C ILE A 76 -12.06 -34.30 -16.22
N LYS A 77 -11.62 -33.92 -17.42
CA LYS A 77 -10.78 -32.74 -17.63
C LYS A 77 -11.33 -31.45 -16.98
N PRO A 78 -12.60 -31.03 -17.17
CA PRO A 78 -13.11 -29.82 -16.52
C PRO A 78 -13.11 -29.91 -14.99
N LEU A 79 -13.32 -31.10 -14.41
CA LEU A 79 -13.26 -31.30 -12.96
C LEU A 79 -11.82 -31.16 -12.43
N GLN A 80 -10.83 -31.67 -13.18
CA GLN A 80 -9.42 -31.49 -12.85
C GLN A 80 -8.99 -30.01 -12.97
N ASP A 81 -9.43 -29.34 -14.03
CA ASP A 81 -9.19 -27.91 -14.23
C ASP A 81 -9.79 -27.09 -13.07
N GLN A 82 -10.99 -27.46 -12.59
CA GLN A 82 -11.62 -26.83 -11.43
C GLN A 82 -10.88 -27.11 -10.12
N ILE A 83 -10.41 -28.34 -9.89
CA ILE A 83 -9.58 -28.68 -8.70
C ILE A 83 -8.29 -27.85 -8.70
N ASN A 84 -7.63 -27.72 -9.85
CA ASN A 84 -6.41 -26.92 -9.98
C ASN A 84 -6.69 -25.44 -9.67
N SER A 85 -7.79 -24.89 -10.20
CA SER A 85 -8.24 -23.52 -9.91
C SER A 85 -8.52 -23.31 -8.41
N ASN A 86 -9.23 -24.25 -7.78
CA ASN A 86 -9.50 -24.21 -6.35
C ASN A 86 -8.21 -24.30 -5.52
N ASN A 87 -7.26 -25.15 -5.90
CA ASN A 87 -5.97 -25.27 -5.21
C ASN A 87 -5.14 -23.98 -5.28
N ASN A 88 -5.12 -23.32 -6.45
CA ASN A 88 -4.49 -22.01 -6.60
C ASN A 88 -5.15 -20.97 -5.68
N THR A 89 -6.47 -20.98 -5.60
CA THR A 89 -7.25 -20.10 -4.70
C THR A 89 -6.94 -20.38 -3.23
N ILE A 90 -6.90 -21.64 -2.82
CA ILE A 90 -6.52 -22.07 -1.45
C ILE A 90 -5.10 -21.59 -1.11
N SER A 91 -4.16 -21.73 -2.04
CA SER A 91 -2.78 -21.28 -1.84
C SER A 91 -2.71 -19.76 -1.63
N ALA A 92 -3.43 -18.97 -2.43
CA ALA A 92 -3.50 -17.52 -2.28
C ALA A 92 -4.14 -17.11 -0.94
N LEU A 93 -5.25 -17.75 -0.55
CA LEU A 93 -5.94 -17.51 0.73
C LEU A 93 -5.06 -17.86 1.93
N ASN A 94 -4.26 -18.93 1.86
CA ASN A 94 -3.32 -19.30 2.92
C ASN A 94 -2.19 -18.28 3.06
N ALA A 95 -1.64 -17.78 1.94
CA ALA A 95 -0.63 -16.74 1.96
C ALA A 95 -1.14 -15.47 2.65
N GLU A 96 -2.37 -15.05 2.31
CA GLU A 96 -2.99 -13.87 2.90
C GLU A 96 -3.33 -14.06 4.39
N LYS A 97 -3.87 -15.23 4.76
CA LYS A 97 -4.12 -15.60 6.17
C LYS A 97 -2.82 -15.56 6.99
N ASN A 98 -1.71 -16.05 6.44
CA ASN A 98 -0.41 -16.01 7.11
C ASN A 98 0.09 -14.57 7.30
N ARG A 99 -0.05 -13.73 6.27
CA ARG A 99 0.28 -12.30 6.36
C ARG A 99 -0.51 -11.59 7.47
N LEU A 100 -1.82 -11.81 7.53
CA LEU A 100 -2.68 -11.23 8.56
C LEU A 100 -2.37 -11.76 9.96
N THR A 101 -2.00 -13.05 10.07
CA THR A 101 -1.59 -13.67 11.33
C THR A 101 -0.30 -13.03 11.87
N ILE A 102 0.69 -12.81 11.00
CA ILE A 102 1.94 -12.10 11.37
C ILE A 102 1.62 -10.67 11.83
N ASN A 103 0.74 -9.96 11.12
CA ASN A 103 0.34 -8.61 11.48
C ASN A 103 -0.33 -8.57 12.87
N ARG A 104 -1.31 -9.47 13.10
CA ARG A 104 -1.97 -9.64 14.40
C ARG A 104 -0.96 -9.89 15.52
N ASP A 105 0.01 -10.78 15.30
CA ASP A 105 1.00 -11.14 16.32
C ASP A 105 1.94 -9.98 16.64
N ASN A 106 2.28 -9.14 15.66
CA ASN A 106 3.04 -7.92 15.87
C ASN A 106 2.25 -6.87 16.67
N LEU A 107 0.97 -6.66 16.35
CA LEU A 107 0.08 -5.78 17.12
C LEU A 107 -0.09 -6.28 18.56
N LEU A 108 -0.18 -7.59 18.77
CA LEU A 108 -0.29 -8.18 20.11
C LEU A 108 1.00 -7.99 20.92
N LYS A 109 2.18 -8.06 20.29
CA LYS A 109 3.46 -7.70 20.93
C LYS A 109 3.50 -6.22 21.32
N GLN A 110 3.06 -5.31 20.43
CA GLN A 110 2.99 -3.88 20.73
C GLN A 110 2.05 -3.60 21.90
N LEU A 111 0.84 -4.18 21.88
CA LEU A 111 -0.13 -4.04 22.97
C LEU A 111 0.45 -4.50 24.32
N ASN A 112 1.16 -5.63 24.34
CA ASN A 112 1.79 -6.12 25.57
C ASN A 112 2.93 -5.20 26.07
N GLN A 113 3.70 -4.60 25.16
CA GLN A 113 4.71 -3.60 25.52
C GLN A 113 4.07 -2.35 26.11
N GLU A 114 3.00 -1.83 25.50
CA GLU A 114 2.28 -0.66 26.01
C GLU A 114 1.66 -0.92 27.39
N ARG A 115 1.09 -2.12 27.60
CA ARG A 115 0.57 -2.52 28.92
C ARG A 115 1.67 -2.57 29.97
N LYS A 116 2.83 -3.16 29.63
CA LYS A 116 3.98 -3.19 30.54
C LYS A 116 4.46 -1.79 30.91
N ILE A 117 4.56 -0.87 29.96
CA ILE A 117 4.95 0.52 30.22
C ILE A 117 3.94 1.21 31.16
N ALA A 118 2.64 0.98 30.95
CA ALA A 118 1.59 1.52 31.80
C ALA A 118 1.68 0.97 33.24
N ASP A 119 1.89 -0.34 33.39
CA ASP A 119 2.01 -1.02 34.70
C ASP A 119 3.29 -0.61 35.45
N ASP A 120 4.42 -0.53 34.75
CA ASP A 120 5.70 -0.06 35.31
C ASP A 120 5.58 1.40 35.77
N SER A 121 4.94 2.26 34.96
CA SER A 121 4.67 3.66 35.32
C SER A 121 3.76 3.79 36.53
N LEU A 122 2.71 2.97 36.62
CA LEU A 122 1.80 2.96 37.77
C LEU A 122 2.52 2.50 39.05
N THR A 123 3.41 1.51 38.94
CA THR A 123 4.21 1.00 40.05
C THR A 123 5.17 2.07 40.59
N ILE A 124 5.88 2.78 39.69
CA ILE A 124 6.76 3.90 40.06
C ILE A 124 5.96 4.98 40.77
N VAL A 125 4.83 5.42 40.20
CA VAL A 125 3.97 6.45 40.80
C VAL A 125 3.49 6.04 42.19
N ASN A 126 3.03 4.80 42.37
CA ASN A 126 2.59 4.31 43.68
C ASN A 126 3.73 4.24 44.70
N SER A 127 4.94 3.88 44.27
CA SER A 127 6.12 3.86 45.12
C SER A 127 6.55 5.27 45.57
N GLU A 128 6.49 6.26 44.67
CA GLU A 128 6.83 7.66 44.97
C GLU A 128 5.75 8.34 45.84
N ILE A 129 4.47 8.02 45.65
CA ILE A 129 3.39 8.45 46.54
C ILE A 129 3.58 7.84 47.94
N GLY A 130 3.95 6.56 48.02
CA GLY A 130 4.27 5.89 49.28
C GLY A 130 5.45 6.56 50.01
N ASN A 131 6.53 6.86 49.29
CA ASN A 131 7.76 7.44 49.84
C ASN A 131 7.64 8.93 50.19
N SER A 132 6.86 9.70 49.43
CA SER A 132 6.61 11.13 49.70
C SER A 132 5.76 11.36 50.95
N LYS A 133 4.88 10.42 51.30
CA LYS A 133 4.10 10.43 52.55
C LYS A 133 4.97 10.39 53.82
N TYR A 134 6.22 9.94 53.71
CA TYR A 134 7.20 9.89 54.81
C TYR A 134 8.22 11.04 54.81
N LYS A 135 8.26 11.90 53.78
CA LYS A 135 9.27 12.97 53.63
C LYS A 135 8.73 14.41 53.79
N SER A 136 7.45 14.60 54.12
CA SER A 136 6.84 15.95 54.19
C SER A 136 7.15 16.75 55.46
N THR A 137 8.31 16.58 56.09
CA THR A 137 8.70 17.40 57.25
C THR A 137 9.83 18.39 57.01
N ASN A 138 10.64 18.35 55.94
CA ASN A 138 11.78 19.28 55.84
C ASN A 138 12.44 19.42 54.45
N ILE A 139 11.74 19.84 53.39
CA ILE A 139 12.47 20.34 52.19
C ILE A 139 11.86 21.65 51.68
N VAL A 140 12.74 22.65 51.73
CA VAL A 140 12.61 24.05 51.36
C VAL A 140 12.45 24.22 49.84
N TYR A 141 11.60 25.19 49.49
CA TYR A 141 11.28 25.69 48.16
C TYR A 141 12.54 26.23 47.44
N ASP A 142 13.11 25.48 46.49
CA ASP A 142 13.94 26.08 45.41
C ASP A 142 14.14 25.16 44.16
N SER A 143 13.68 23.91 44.18
CA SER A 143 13.89 22.96 43.05
C SER A 143 12.74 22.88 42.04
N ASN A 144 11.60 23.53 42.30
CA ASN A 144 10.39 23.36 41.49
C ASN A 144 10.48 24.07 40.14
N GLU A 145 11.12 25.23 40.04
CA GLU A 145 11.10 26.03 38.82
C GLU A 145 11.94 25.42 37.68
N LYS A 146 13.15 24.94 37.99
CA LYS A 146 13.99 24.24 37.00
C LYS A 146 13.37 22.92 36.53
N THR A 147 12.78 22.16 37.47
CA THR A 147 12.08 20.92 37.15
C THR A 147 10.87 21.19 36.26
N TYR A 148 10.16 22.29 36.52
CA TYR A 148 9.02 22.73 35.72
C TYR A 148 9.42 23.17 34.31
N GLN A 149 10.50 23.96 34.18
CA GLN A 149 11.03 24.35 32.87
C GLN A 149 11.49 23.13 32.05
N TYR A 150 12.15 22.17 32.69
CA TYR A 150 12.55 20.92 32.04
C TYR A 150 11.33 20.10 31.57
N TYR A 151 10.31 19.96 32.42
CA TYR A 151 9.07 19.26 32.07
C TYR A 151 8.36 19.92 30.87
N ASN A 152 8.23 21.25 30.87
CA ASN A 152 7.64 21.97 29.74
C ASN A 152 8.44 21.80 28.45
N SER A 153 9.78 21.80 28.54
CA SER A 153 10.64 21.57 27.37
C SER A 153 10.49 20.16 26.79
N ILE A 154 10.29 19.13 27.62
CA ILE A 154 10.03 17.77 27.17
C ILE A 154 8.64 17.67 26.54
N ARG A 155 7.63 18.30 27.15
CA ARG A 155 6.28 18.34 26.61
C ARG A 155 6.25 19.00 25.23
N GLU A 156 6.90 20.15 25.07
CA GLU A 156 6.97 20.85 23.79
C GLU A 156 7.70 20.01 22.71
N GLN A 157 8.76 19.29 23.10
CA GLN A 157 9.44 18.36 22.19
C GLN A 157 8.54 17.19 21.80
N ASN A 158 7.79 16.61 22.73
CA ASN A 158 6.85 15.53 22.47
C ASN A 158 5.69 15.99 21.58
N ASP A 159 5.15 17.19 21.81
CA ASP A 159 4.10 17.77 20.97
C ASP A 159 4.63 17.99 19.54
N LYS A 160 5.86 18.49 19.38
CA LYS A 160 6.53 18.61 18.06
C LYS A 160 6.82 17.26 17.41
N LEU A 161 7.16 16.24 18.19
CA LEU A 161 7.37 14.87 17.69
C LEU A 161 6.07 14.21 17.25
N LEU A 162 4.99 14.43 18.00
CA LEU A 162 3.65 13.94 17.67
C LEU A 162 3.14 14.59 16.39
N ASP A 163 3.33 15.91 16.28
CA ASP A 163 2.98 16.70 15.10
C ASP A 163 3.78 16.23 13.87
N LYS A 164 5.11 16.09 13.99
CA LYS A 164 5.96 15.50 12.93
C LYS A 164 5.57 14.08 12.57
N SER A 165 5.21 13.24 13.53
CA SER A 165 4.77 11.85 13.28
C SER A 165 3.43 11.81 12.54
N SER A 166 2.48 12.67 12.93
CA SER A 166 1.19 12.78 12.27
C SER A 166 1.31 13.34 10.85
N THR A 167 2.17 14.34 10.67
CA THR A 167 2.48 14.95 9.37
C THR A 167 3.23 13.96 8.48
N SER A 168 4.22 13.24 9.01
CA SER A 168 4.92 12.18 8.26
C SER A 168 4.00 11.04 7.85
N LYS A 169 3.02 10.64 8.68
CA LYS A 169 2.01 9.65 8.29
C LYS A 169 1.10 10.18 7.18
N SER A 170 0.65 11.43 7.28
CA SER A 170 -0.15 12.12 6.26
C SER A 170 0.59 12.26 4.92
N GLU A 171 1.85 12.70 4.96
CA GLU A 171 2.69 12.91 3.78
C GLU A 171 3.07 11.58 3.11
N ASN A 172 3.39 10.53 3.89
CA ASN A 172 3.64 9.20 3.33
C ASN A 172 2.38 8.59 2.70
N LEU A 173 1.20 8.77 3.31
CA LEU A 173 -0.07 8.35 2.69
C LEU A 173 -0.34 9.10 1.38
N THR A 174 0.01 10.39 1.32
CA THR A 174 -0.16 11.21 0.10
C THR A 174 0.85 10.83 -0.98
N TYR A 175 2.09 10.53 -0.60
CA TYR A 175 3.14 10.10 -1.52
C TYR A 175 2.83 8.71 -2.11
N ASP A 176 2.38 7.77 -1.28
CA ASP A 176 1.96 6.44 -1.72
C ASP A 176 0.71 6.51 -2.61
N GLN A 177 -0.25 7.38 -2.29
CA GLN A 177 -1.40 7.63 -3.16
C GLN A 177 -0.99 8.25 -4.48
N LYS A 178 -0.10 9.25 -4.48
CA LYS A 178 0.41 9.88 -5.70
C LYS A 178 1.18 8.88 -6.56
N ALA A 179 2.02 8.05 -5.96
CA ALA A 179 2.74 6.99 -6.65
C ALA A 179 1.76 5.98 -7.27
N PHE A 180 0.72 5.57 -6.53
CA PHE A 180 -0.31 4.67 -7.05
C PHE A 180 -1.06 5.27 -8.24
N TYR A 181 -1.50 6.54 -8.15
CA TYR A 181 -2.17 7.23 -9.26
C TYR A 181 -1.24 7.45 -10.46
N GLN A 182 0.05 7.69 -10.24
CA GLN A 182 1.03 7.84 -11.31
C GLN A 182 1.28 6.51 -12.01
N VAL A 183 1.41 5.41 -11.27
CA VAL A 183 1.56 4.05 -11.82
C VAL A 183 0.32 3.67 -12.62
N GLU A 184 -0.89 3.87 -12.09
CA GLU A 184 -2.12 3.53 -12.79
C GLU A 184 -2.30 4.35 -14.07
N ARG A 185 -2.00 5.66 -14.04
CA ARG A 185 -2.03 6.50 -15.24
C ARG A 185 -0.98 6.07 -16.26
N PHE A 186 0.22 5.74 -15.81
CA PHE A 186 1.29 5.26 -16.68
C PHE A 186 0.90 3.96 -17.38
N ASP A 187 0.33 3.00 -16.65
CA ASP A 187 -0.15 1.73 -17.20
C ASP A 187 -1.28 1.94 -18.21
N ASN A 188 -2.21 2.85 -17.92
CA ASN A 188 -3.29 3.18 -18.85
C ASN A 188 -2.76 3.85 -20.13
N VAL A 189 -1.78 4.75 -20.02
CA VAL A 189 -1.13 5.37 -21.20
C VAL A 189 -0.37 4.33 -22.01
N LEU A 190 0.34 3.39 -21.36
CA LEU A 190 1.01 2.27 -22.05
C LEU A 190 0.02 1.39 -22.81
N LYS A 191 -1.13 1.05 -22.21
CA LYS A 191 -2.18 0.28 -22.87
C LYS A 191 -2.74 1.00 -24.10
N ILE A 192 -3.03 2.30 -23.98
CA ILE A 192 -3.52 3.11 -25.10
C ILE A 192 -2.45 3.18 -26.21
N ASN A 193 -1.19 3.40 -25.86
CA ASN A 193 -0.08 3.42 -26.82
C ASN A 193 0.04 2.07 -27.55
N TYR A 194 -0.08 0.95 -26.82
CA TYR A 194 -0.06 -0.37 -27.43
C TYR A 194 -1.21 -0.59 -28.42
N ILE A 195 -2.42 -0.13 -28.11
CA ILE A 195 -3.56 -0.20 -29.03
C ILE A 195 -3.31 0.67 -30.27
N LEU A 196 -2.81 1.91 -30.08
CA LEU A 196 -2.46 2.81 -31.19
C LEU A 196 -1.39 2.21 -32.09
N TYR A 197 -0.40 1.52 -31.52
CA TYR A 197 0.64 0.81 -32.25
C TYR A 197 0.03 -0.27 -33.15
N ILE A 198 -0.89 -1.09 -32.64
CA ILE A 198 -1.57 -2.11 -33.46
C ILE A 198 -2.35 -1.45 -34.60
N VAL A 199 -3.15 -0.43 -34.30
CA VAL A 199 -3.95 0.30 -35.30
C VAL A 199 -3.06 0.90 -36.39
N TYR A 200 -1.90 1.44 -36.03
CA TYR A 200 -0.92 1.96 -36.98
C TYR A 200 -0.46 0.90 -37.99
N TYR A 201 -0.09 -0.30 -37.53
CA TYR A 201 0.33 -1.38 -38.45
C TYR A 201 -0.79 -1.90 -39.33
N VAL A 202 -2.04 -1.91 -38.84
CA VAL A 202 -3.20 -2.24 -39.69
C VAL A 202 -3.34 -1.22 -40.82
N PHE A 203 -3.25 0.07 -40.52
CA PHE A 203 -3.27 1.11 -41.56
C PHE A 203 -2.08 1.01 -42.50
N LEU A 204 -0.89 0.67 -42.00
CA LEU A 204 0.31 0.47 -42.80
C LEU A 204 0.10 -0.64 -43.85
N ILE A 205 -0.48 -1.78 -43.45
CA ILE A 205 -0.79 -2.90 -44.36
C ILE A 205 -1.80 -2.45 -45.43
N VAL A 206 -2.86 -1.74 -45.04
CA VAL A 206 -3.85 -1.21 -45.99
C VAL A 206 -3.20 -0.25 -46.98
N LEU A 207 -2.32 0.64 -46.50
CA LEU A 207 -1.61 1.61 -47.33
C LEU A 207 -0.64 0.94 -48.29
N ILE A 208 0.08 -0.10 -47.85
CA ILE A 208 0.90 -0.94 -48.73
C ILE A 208 0.03 -1.55 -49.83
N GLY A 209 -1.15 -2.10 -49.49
CA GLY A 209 -2.10 -2.61 -50.48
C GLY A 209 -2.50 -1.54 -51.51
N ILE A 210 -2.87 -0.34 -51.05
CA ILE A 210 -3.24 0.76 -51.95
C ILE A 210 -2.07 1.17 -52.86
N LEU A 211 -0.84 1.28 -52.31
CA LEU A 211 0.36 1.62 -53.07
C LEU A 211 0.67 0.60 -54.18
N PHE A 212 0.44 -0.69 -53.93
CA PHE A 212 0.71 -1.73 -54.92
C PHE A 212 -0.43 -1.93 -55.93
N PHE A 213 -1.69 -1.92 -55.48
CA PHE A 213 -2.84 -2.29 -56.32
C PHE A 213 -3.51 -1.10 -57.00
N VAL A 214 -3.52 0.09 -56.39
CA VAL A 214 -4.27 1.25 -56.92
C VAL A 214 -3.34 2.19 -57.68
N GLN A 215 -2.14 2.46 -57.15
CA GLN A 215 -1.22 3.42 -57.75
C GLN A 215 -0.30 2.76 -58.78
N THR A 216 -0.80 2.56 -60.00
CA THR A 216 -0.01 1.92 -61.08
C THR A 216 1.11 2.82 -61.64
N ASN A 217 0.95 4.14 -61.59
CA ASN A 217 1.85 5.09 -62.27
C ASN A 217 3.14 5.45 -61.51
N MET A 218 3.31 5.00 -60.25
CA MET A 218 4.50 5.31 -59.46
C MET A 218 5.59 4.25 -59.68
N SER A 219 6.86 4.66 -59.84
CA SER A 219 7.97 3.70 -59.96
C SER A 219 8.11 2.84 -58.70
N ILE A 220 8.49 1.57 -58.88
CA ILE A 220 8.62 0.61 -57.78
C ILE A 220 9.59 1.07 -56.68
N TYR A 221 10.66 1.77 -57.08
CA TYR A 221 11.68 2.28 -56.15
C TYR A 221 11.11 3.30 -55.16
N TYR A 222 10.27 4.23 -55.63
CA TYR A 222 9.64 5.21 -54.74
C TYR A 222 8.66 4.55 -53.77
N ARG A 223 7.92 3.52 -54.20
CA ARG A 223 7.03 2.76 -53.31
C ARG A 223 7.81 2.09 -52.18
N ILE A 224 8.93 1.45 -52.50
CA ILE A 224 9.80 0.80 -51.51
C ILE A 224 10.35 1.81 -50.52
N ILE A 225 10.85 2.97 -51.00
CA ILE A 225 11.38 4.03 -50.14
C ILE A 225 10.30 4.54 -49.17
N ILE A 226 9.08 4.81 -49.66
CA ILE A 226 7.96 5.27 -48.82
C ILE A 226 7.61 4.23 -47.75
N ILE A 227 7.57 2.94 -48.11
CA ILE A 227 7.27 1.86 -47.16
C ILE A 227 8.35 1.77 -46.08
N VAL A 228 9.63 1.81 -46.47
CA VAL A 228 10.74 1.80 -45.51
C VAL A 228 10.65 3.00 -44.56
N LEU A 229 10.36 4.19 -45.09
CA LEU A 229 10.22 5.41 -44.30
C LEU A 229 9.05 5.29 -43.30
N LEU A 230 7.91 4.74 -43.72
CA LEU A 230 6.76 4.49 -42.85
C LEU A 230 7.03 3.39 -41.80
N ILE A 231 7.76 2.34 -42.13
CA ILE A 231 8.15 1.31 -41.13
C ILE A 231 9.08 1.91 -40.07
N LEU A 232 10.00 2.78 -40.47
CA LEU A 232 10.94 3.43 -39.57
C LEU A 232 10.34 4.62 -38.81
N TYR A 233 9.22 5.17 -39.29
CA TYR A 233 8.53 6.32 -38.69
C TYR A 233 8.32 6.23 -37.16
N PRO A 234 7.77 5.15 -36.57
CA PRO A 234 7.57 5.06 -35.12
C PRO A 234 8.87 5.17 -34.30
N PHE A 235 10.02 4.80 -34.87
CA PHE A 235 11.32 4.93 -34.21
C PHE A 235 11.89 6.35 -34.32
N ILE A 236 11.68 6.99 -35.47
CA ILE A 236 12.19 8.34 -35.75
C ILE A 236 11.37 9.38 -34.97
N ILE A 237 10.04 9.25 -34.96
CA ILE A 237 9.15 10.26 -34.37
C ILE A 237 9.38 10.46 -32.88
N TYR A 238 9.64 9.38 -32.12
CA TYR A 238 9.93 9.47 -30.70
C TYR A 238 11.21 10.26 -30.41
N THR A 239 12.25 10.06 -31.23
CA THR A 239 13.51 10.79 -31.09
C THR A 239 13.31 12.28 -31.39
N VAL A 240 12.55 12.60 -32.44
CA VAL A 240 12.24 13.98 -32.82
C VAL A 240 11.38 14.67 -31.75
N GLU A 241 10.35 13.99 -31.23
CA GLU A 241 9.49 14.51 -30.16
C GLU A 241 10.29 14.86 -28.91
N LYS A 242 11.14 13.93 -28.45
CA LYS A 242 12.01 14.16 -27.30
C LYS A 242 12.93 15.36 -27.52
N MET A 243 13.55 15.45 -28.70
CA MET A 243 14.42 16.58 -29.05
C MET A 243 13.67 17.91 -29.02
N LEU A 244 12.45 17.95 -29.56
CA LEU A 244 11.60 19.14 -29.53
C LEU A 244 11.15 19.50 -28.12
N TYR A 245 10.82 18.51 -27.30
CA TYR A 245 10.45 18.71 -25.90
C TYR A 245 11.61 19.27 -25.08
N ASP A 246 12.81 18.71 -25.24
CA ASP A 246 14.02 19.16 -24.55
C ASP A 246 14.39 20.58 -24.99
N ALA A 247 14.34 20.86 -26.30
CA ALA A 247 14.60 22.21 -26.84
C ALA A 247 13.55 23.23 -26.37
N GLY A 248 12.27 22.85 -26.36
CA GLY A 248 11.17 23.70 -25.93
C GLY A 248 11.22 23.99 -24.44
N SER A 249 11.46 22.97 -23.62
CA SER A 249 11.60 23.11 -22.16
C SER A 249 12.82 23.95 -21.78
N TYR A 250 13.95 23.78 -22.49
CA TYR A 250 15.14 24.62 -22.32
C TYR A 250 14.88 26.09 -22.69
N THR A 251 14.19 26.34 -23.80
CA THR A 251 13.83 27.70 -24.22
C THR A 251 12.86 28.33 -23.21
N TYR A 252 11.85 27.57 -22.78
CA TYR A 252 10.87 28.01 -21.78
C TYR A 252 11.53 28.30 -20.44
N SER A 253 12.43 27.44 -19.96
CA SER A 253 13.14 27.64 -18.69
C SER A 253 14.04 28.86 -18.76
N THR A 254 14.72 29.10 -19.89
CA THR A 254 15.57 30.28 -20.11
C THR A 254 14.77 31.59 -20.13
N ILE A 255 13.56 31.58 -20.70
CA ILE A 255 12.67 32.76 -20.73
C ILE A 255 12.03 33.02 -19.36
N ASN A 256 11.61 31.95 -18.66
CA ASN A 256 10.91 32.03 -17.38
C ASN A 256 11.82 31.77 -16.18
N THR A 257 13.13 32.00 -16.29
CA THR A 257 14.05 31.89 -15.14
C THR A 257 13.77 33.02 -14.15
N ASN A 258 12.72 32.86 -13.35
CA ASN A 258 12.49 33.67 -12.17
C ASN A 258 13.33 33.08 -11.05
N VAL A 259 14.27 33.86 -10.50
CA VAL A 259 15.33 33.43 -9.56
C VAL A 259 14.77 32.71 -8.31
N TYR A 260 13.48 32.85 -8.04
CA TYR A 260 12.81 32.29 -6.85
C TYR A 260 12.14 30.92 -7.04
N SER A 261 12.14 30.31 -8.23
CA SER A 261 11.49 28.99 -8.43
C SER A 261 12.43 27.79 -8.39
N ASN A 262 13.71 27.99 -8.06
CA ASN A 262 14.67 26.89 -7.90
C ASN A 262 14.69 26.42 -6.44
N ASN A 263 13.60 25.79 -5.99
CA ASN A 263 13.65 24.90 -4.84
C ASN A 263 13.74 23.47 -5.40
N TYR A 264 14.98 22.97 -5.44
CA TYR A 264 15.25 21.53 -5.47
C TYR A 264 14.92 20.93 -4.10
#